data_AF-A0A497KDG9-F1
#
_entry.id   AF-A0A497KDG9-F1
#
_cell.length_a   1.000
_cell.length_b   1.000
_cell.length_c   1.000
_cell.angle_alpha   90.00
_cell.angle_beta   90.00
_cell.angle_gamma   90.00
#
_symmetry.space_group_name_H-M   'P 1'
#
loop_
_entity.id
_entity.type
_entity.pdbx_description
1 polymer ?
#
loop_
_entity_poly.entity_id
_entity_poly.type
_entity_poly.pdbx_seq_one_letter_code
_entity_poly.pdbx_strand_id
1 'polypeptide(L)'
;MKKGGAKRRTTEGLMAVRRNYIEGLISRVDMMDYGFGLKSGLTPKEQKMRNKALIALLYLSARRISEIVGRVKKLPDGSVDVWEGVTLDDFQFGEVENEKIMRMRIRVLKRGRAKNGLKVVMDHVDIRLLDPLSKYIIDWLNYCKEKGIRKPFNLTRQRAWQILHELDPNIWVHWFRHQRLTHLSDVMDPFELQDFAKFARIETALNYVHKSPRKILSKIREADKLWA
;
A
#
# COMPACT_ATOMS: atom_id res chain seq x y z
N MET A 1 -5.16 25.05 -26.01
CA MET A 1 -5.52 24.95 -24.56
C MET A 1 -4.49 24.10 -23.82
N LYS A 2 -3.67 24.68 -22.93
CA LYS A 2 -2.81 23.91 -22.03
C LYS A 2 -3.70 23.19 -21.01
N LYS A 3 -3.75 21.85 -21.05
CA LYS A 3 -4.42 21.05 -20.02
C LYS A 3 -3.74 21.37 -18.68
N GLY A 4 -4.41 22.11 -17.80
CA GLY A 4 -3.95 22.36 -16.45
C GLY A 4 -3.76 21.02 -15.74
N GLY A 5 -2.50 20.64 -15.47
CA GLY A 5 -2.21 19.43 -14.71
C GLY A 5 -2.82 19.57 -13.31
N ALA A 6 -3.55 18.55 -12.86
CA ALA A 6 -4.10 18.52 -11.51
C ALA A 6 -2.98 18.83 -10.48
N LYS A 7 -3.20 19.85 -9.65
CA LYS A 7 -2.24 20.28 -8.61
C LYS A 7 -1.90 19.07 -7.75
N ARG A 8 -0.62 18.71 -7.69
CA ARG A 8 -0.15 17.51 -6.98
C ARG A 8 -0.42 17.73 -5.49
N ARG A 9 -1.31 16.91 -4.89
CA ARG A 9 -1.57 16.96 -3.43
C ARG A 9 -0.26 16.63 -2.69
N THR A 10 0.17 17.53 -1.81
CA THR A 10 1.34 17.31 -0.94
C THR A 10 0.93 16.52 0.30
N THR A 11 1.86 15.72 0.80
CA THR A 11 1.74 15.01 2.08
C THR A 11 2.53 15.70 3.20
N GLU A 12 3.26 16.76 2.87
CA GLU A 12 4.01 17.56 3.83
C GLU A 12 3.07 18.22 4.85
N GLY A 13 3.37 18.07 6.14
CA GLY A 13 2.54 18.57 7.23
C GLY A 13 1.23 17.80 7.47
N LEU A 14 0.94 16.74 6.70
CA LEU A 14 -0.26 15.94 6.90
C LEU A 14 -0.09 15.05 8.14
N MET A 15 -0.86 15.35 9.19
CA MET A 15 -0.88 14.54 10.40
C MET A 15 -1.47 13.15 10.13
N ALA A 16 -0.92 12.14 10.82
CA ALA A 16 -1.47 10.81 10.74
C ALA A 16 -2.82 10.74 11.47
N VAL A 17 -3.81 10.12 10.83
CA VAL A 17 -5.12 9.88 11.41
C VAL A 17 -5.07 8.65 12.29
N ARG A 18 -5.88 8.63 13.35
CA ARG A 18 -5.99 7.45 14.22
C ARG A 18 -6.45 6.22 13.45
N ARG A 19 -6.02 5.04 13.91
CA ARG A 19 -6.36 3.73 13.31
C ARG A 19 -7.87 3.52 13.13
N ASN A 20 -8.68 3.97 14.09
CA ASN A 20 -10.15 3.87 14.01
C ASN A 20 -10.74 4.59 12.80
N TYR A 21 -10.09 5.64 12.27
CA TYR A 21 -10.52 6.28 11.03
C TYR A 21 -10.28 5.37 9.82
N ILE A 22 -9.16 4.63 9.79
CA ILE A 22 -8.88 3.62 8.75
C ILE A 22 -9.92 2.49 8.80
N GLU A 23 -10.24 2.02 10.00
CA GLU A 23 -11.29 1.03 10.22
C GLU A 23 -12.67 1.56 9.78
N GLY A 24 -12.98 2.82 10.10
CA GLY A 24 -14.19 3.50 9.65
C GLY A 24 -14.28 3.66 8.12
N LEU A 25 -13.15 3.83 7.42
CA LEU A 25 -13.13 3.81 5.95
C LEU A 25 -13.51 2.43 5.40
N ILE A 26 -13.01 1.36 6.02
CA ILE A 26 -13.35 -0.03 5.62
C ILE A 26 -14.83 -0.32 5.88
N SER A 27 -15.40 0.15 7.00
CA SER A 27 -16.84 0.01 7.27
C SER A 27 -17.69 0.79 6.27
N ARG A 28 -17.26 1.99 5.85
CA ARG A 28 -17.96 2.79 4.83
C ARG A 28 -18.06 2.10 3.46
N VAL A 29 -17.16 1.16 3.16
CA VAL A 29 -17.23 0.34 1.93
C VAL A 29 -18.57 -0.39 1.82
N ASP A 30 -19.19 -0.77 2.94
CA ASP A 30 -20.49 -1.47 2.94
C ASP A 30 -21.65 -0.57 2.52
N MET A 31 -21.50 0.75 2.69
CA MET A 31 -22.51 1.77 2.42
C MET A 31 -22.39 2.37 1.01
N MET A 32 -21.30 2.09 0.28
CA MET A 32 -21.13 2.57 -1.09
C MET A 32 -22.16 1.94 -2.03
N ASP A 33 -22.56 2.70 -3.04
CA ASP A 33 -23.34 2.18 -4.17
C ASP A 33 -22.40 1.56 -5.22
N TYR A 34 -22.67 0.31 -5.58
CA TYR A 34 -21.87 -0.48 -6.51
C TYR A 34 -22.54 -0.69 -7.86
N GLY A 35 -23.79 -0.25 -8.01
CA GLY A 35 -24.64 -0.53 -9.17
C GLY A 35 -24.81 -2.03 -9.44
N PHE A 36 -25.46 -2.37 -10.55
CA PHE A 36 -25.52 -3.75 -11.05
C PHE A 36 -24.21 -4.11 -11.75
N GLY A 37 -23.63 -5.28 -11.43
CA GLY A 37 -22.26 -5.73 -11.74
C GLY A 37 -21.82 -5.86 -13.21
N LEU A 38 -22.56 -5.27 -14.15
CA LEU A 38 -22.47 -5.53 -15.59
C LEU A 38 -21.13 -5.13 -16.23
N LYS A 39 -20.40 -4.13 -15.71
CA LYS A 39 -19.11 -3.69 -16.30
C LYS A 39 -17.87 -4.32 -15.67
N SER A 40 -17.95 -4.80 -14.44
CA SER A 40 -16.77 -5.33 -13.72
C SER A 40 -16.70 -6.85 -13.70
N GLY A 41 -17.79 -7.52 -14.08
CA GLY A 41 -17.95 -8.96 -13.92
C GLY A 41 -18.12 -9.39 -12.45
N LEU A 42 -18.11 -8.44 -11.51
CA LEU A 42 -18.29 -8.68 -10.08
C LEU A 42 -19.66 -8.16 -9.59
N THR A 43 -20.32 -8.97 -8.78
CA THR A 43 -21.51 -8.62 -8.00
C THR A 43 -21.19 -7.52 -6.98
N PRO A 44 -22.19 -6.77 -6.49
CA PRO A 44 -21.98 -5.78 -5.42
C PRO A 44 -21.26 -6.35 -4.19
N LYS A 45 -21.58 -7.58 -3.79
CA LYS A 45 -20.94 -8.26 -2.65
C LYS A 45 -19.44 -8.48 -2.89
N GLU A 46 -19.07 -8.95 -4.08
CA GLU A 46 -17.67 -9.17 -4.45
C GLU A 46 -16.91 -7.85 -4.57
N GLN A 47 -17.54 -6.81 -5.13
CA GLN A 47 -16.94 -5.48 -5.20
C GLN A 47 -16.65 -4.91 -3.80
N LYS A 48 -17.55 -5.13 -2.84
CA LYS A 48 -17.33 -4.77 -1.42
C LYS A 48 -16.13 -5.52 -0.84
N MET A 49 -16.07 -6.85 -0.99
CA MET A 49 -14.96 -7.67 -0.50
C MET A 49 -13.61 -7.19 -1.07
N ARG A 50 -13.53 -7.05 -2.40
CA ARG A 50 -12.34 -6.53 -3.10
C ARG A 50 -11.93 -5.14 -2.59
N ASN A 51 -12.87 -4.23 -2.40
CA ASN A 51 -12.58 -2.86 -1.99
C ASN A 51 -12.04 -2.80 -0.55
N LYS A 52 -12.63 -3.58 0.38
CA LYS A 52 -12.11 -3.72 1.75
C LYS A 52 -10.69 -4.28 1.73
N ALA A 53 -10.46 -5.34 0.96
CA ALA A 53 -9.15 -5.95 0.78
C ALA A 53 -8.12 -4.96 0.21
N LEU A 54 -8.50 -4.17 -0.80
CA LEU A 54 -7.62 -3.17 -1.42
C LEU A 54 -7.18 -2.10 -0.42
N ILE A 55 -8.11 -1.58 0.39
CA ILE A 55 -7.83 -0.56 1.40
C ILE A 55 -6.92 -1.12 2.50
N ALA A 56 -7.26 -2.31 3.02
CA ALA A 56 -6.46 -3.00 4.01
C ALA A 56 -5.03 -3.26 3.49
N LEU A 57 -4.90 -3.75 2.25
CA LEU A 57 -3.60 -4.02 1.64
C LEU A 57 -2.79 -2.74 1.41
N LEU A 58 -3.40 -1.67 0.88
CA LEU A 58 -2.73 -0.39 0.68
C LEU A 58 -2.18 0.19 1.99
N TYR A 59 -2.97 0.09 3.06
CA TYR A 59 -2.57 0.56 4.37
C TYR A 59 -1.47 -0.33 4.97
N LEU A 60 -1.70 -1.63 5.15
CA LEU A 60 -0.77 -2.52 5.85
C LEU A 60 0.58 -2.65 5.14
N SER A 61 0.57 -2.76 3.80
CA SER A 61 1.79 -2.93 3.00
C SER A 61 2.52 -1.60 2.71
N ALA A 62 1.84 -0.47 2.94
CA ALA A 62 2.24 0.86 2.51
C ALA A 62 2.68 0.93 1.03
N ARG A 63 2.21 0.04 0.14
CA ARG A 63 2.64 0.01 -1.28
C ARG A 63 1.93 1.08 -2.11
N ARG A 64 2.50 1.40 -3.27
CA ARG A 64 1.84 2.26 -4.25
C ARG A 64 0.76 1.48 -4.96
N ILE A 65 -0.35 2.14 -5.28
CA ILE A 65 -1.44 1.51 -6.03
C ILE A 65 -0.96 0.85 -7.33
N SER A 66 -0.02 1.47 -8.06
CA SER A 66 0.52 0.93 -9.30
C SER A 66 1.31 -0.36 -9.12
N GLU A 67 1.88 -0.58 -7.94
CA GLU A 67 2.61 -1.80 -7.61
C GLU A 67 1.62 -2.95 -7.34
N ILE A 68 0.42 -2.64 -6.83
CA ILE A 68 -0.66 -3.60 -6.56
C ILE A 68 -1.48 -3.90 -7.83
N VAL A 69 -2.06 -2.89 -8.48
CA VAL A 69 -3.03 -3.09 -9.58
C VAL A 69 -2.39 -3.15 -10.97
N GLY A 70 -1.10 -2.81 -11.05
CA GLY A 70 -0.36 -2.73 -12.29
C GLY A 70 -0.30 -1.32 -12.89
N ARG A 71 0.50 -1.19 -13.96
CA ARG A 71 0.59 0.00 -14.82
C ARG A 71 1.18 -0.37 -16.18
N VAL A 72 0.87 0.47 -17.16
CA VAL A 72 1.61 0.57 -18.41
C VAL A 72 2.30 1.94 -18.43
N LYS A 73 3.59 1.98 -18.75
CA LYS A 73 4.36 3.23 -18.83
C LYS A 73 5.26 3.23 -20.07
N LYS A 74 5.03 4.19 -20.97
CA LYS A 74 5.98 4.49 -22.06
C LYS A 74 7.23 5.17 -21.50
N LEU A 75 8.40 4.68 -21.89
CA LEU A 75 9.71 5.20 -21.51
C LEU A 75 10.20 6.23 -22.55
N PRO A 76 11.22 7.05 -22.21
CA PRO A 76 11.75 8.08 -23.12
C PRO A 76 12.30 7.53 -24.44
N ASP A 77 12.82 6.30 -24.43
CA ASP A 77 13.34 5.58 -25.60
C ASP A 77 12.23 4.96 -26.47
N GLY A 78 10.95 5.19 -26.13
CA GLY A 78 9.80 4.64 -26.84
C GLY A 78 9.36 3.26 -26.37
N SER A 79 10.18 2.54 -25.59
CA SER A 79 9.82 1.22 -25.04
C SER A 79 8.68 1.32 -24.02
N VAL A 80 8.00 0.20 -23.75
CA VAL A 80 6.85 0.15 -22.84
C VAL A 80 7.15 -0.76 -21.66
N ASP A 81 7.14 -0.19 -20.46
CA ASP A 81 7.20 -0.92 -19.20
C ASP A 81 5.78 -1.35 -18.79
N VAL A 82 5.51 -2.66 -18.87
CA VAL A 82 4.25 -3.27 -18.44
C VAL A 82 4.46 -3.98 -17.10
N TRP A 83 3.59 -3.68 -16.15
CA TRP A 83 3.42 -4.44 -14.91
C TRP A 83 1.95 -4.75 -14.75
N GLU A 84 1.60 -6.03 -14.66
CA GLU A 84 0.21 -6.46 -14.60
C GLU A 84 -0.41 -6.24 -13.22
N GLY A 85 0.41 -6.02 -12.18
CA GLY A 85 -0.05 -6.01 -10.79
C GLY A 85 0.20 -7.36 -10.13
N VAL A 86 -0.11 -7.44 -8.84
CA VAL A 86 0.02 -8.68 -8.07
C VAL A 86 -1.05 -9.70 -8.48
N THR A 87 -0.65 -10.95 -8.52
CA THR A 87 -1.48 -12.12 -8.80
C THR A 87 -1.62 -12.99 -7.54
N LEU A 88 -2.47 -14.00 -7.57
CA LEU A 88 -2.59 -14.95 -6.45
C LEU A 88 -1.26 -15.63 -6.11
N ASP A 89 -0.44 -15.93 -7.12
CA ASP A 89 0.86 -16.60 -6.94
C ASP A 89 1.90 -15.72 -6.22
N ASP A 90 1.66 -14.41 -6.13
CA ASP A 90 2.52 -13.49 -5.40
C ASP A 90 2.27 -13.52 -3.89
N PHE A 91 1.24 -14.23 -3.39
CA PHE A 91 0.91 -14.32 -1.97
C PHE A 91 1.31 -15.68 -1.39
N GLN A 92 2.06 -15.65 -0.30
CA GLN A 92 2.49 -16.82 0.45
C GLN A 92 2.20 -16.63 1.94
N PHE A 93 1.79 -17.69 2.62
CA PHE A 93 1.59 -17.69 4.06
C PHE A 93 2.79 -18.39 4.73
N GLY A 94 3.24 -17.85 5.85
CA GLY A 94 4.39 -18.38 6.57
C GLY A 94 4.53 -17.80 7.96
N GLU A 95 5.72 -17.93 8.52
CA GLU A 95 6.04 -17.50 9.89
C GLU A 95 7.43 -16.87 9.92
N VAL A 96 7.57 -15.77 10.68
CA VAL A 96 8.85 -15.09 10.94
C VAL A 96 8.86 -14.74 12.42
N GLU A 97 9.90 -15.15 13.15
CA GLU A 97 10.04 -14.87 14.60
C GLU A 97 8.77 -15.23 15.42
N ASN A 98 8.17 -16.40 15.16
CA ASN A 98 6.91 -16.87 15.77
C ASN A 98 5.65 -16.06 15.41
N GLU A 99 5.74 -15.11 14.48
CA GLU A 99 4.61 -14.34 13.98
C GLU A 99 4.14 -14.89 12.64
N LYS A 100 2.87 -15.29 12.58
CA LYS A 100 2.24 -15.70 11.32
C LYS A 100 2.08 -14.50 10.40
N ILE A 101 2.55 -14.65 9.16
CA ILE A 101 2.53 -13.60 8.15
C ILE A 101 1.92 -14.07 6.82
N MET A 102 1.40 -13.10 6.08
CA MET A 102 1.20 -13.19 4.63
C MET A 102 2.28 -12.35 3.96
N ARG A 103 3.13 -13.01 3.19
CA ARG A 103 4.17 -12.41 2.37
C ARG A 103 3.63 -12.14 0.96
N MET A 104 3.72 -10.90 0.52
CA MET A 104 3.35 -10.49 -0.84
C MET A 104 4.60 -10.12 -1.63
N ARG A 105 4.87 -10.87 -2.72
CA ARG A 105 5.88 -10.51 -3.71
C ARG A 105 5.38 -9.33 -4.54
N ILE A 106 6.26 -8.36 -4.78
CA ILE A 106 5.89 -7.15 -5.51
C ILE A 106 7.03 -6.58 -6.34
N ARG A 107 6.69 -5.97 -7.47
CA ARG A 107 7.63 -5.20 -8.29
C ARG A 107 7.79 -3.78 -7.76
N VAL A 108 9.00 -3.39 -7.37
CA VAL A 108 9.31 -2.05 -6.85
C VAL A 108 9.51 -1.06 -8.00
N LEU A 109 8.43 -0.44 -8.45
CA LEU A 109 8.39 0.36 -9.69
C LEU A 109 9.25 1.64 -9.69
N LYS A 110 9.79 2.06 -8.54
CA LYS A 110 10.71 3.22 -8.41
C LYS A 110 12.18 2.82 -8.28
N ARG A 111 12.51 1.53 -8.13
CA ARG A 111 13.88 1.02 -8.19
C ARG A 111 14.01 0.31 -9.54
N GLY A 112 14.85 0.83 -10.45
CA GLY A 112 14.92 0.26 -11.80
C GLY A 112 15.38 1.15 -12.95
N ARG A 113 15.85 2.39 -12.69
CA ARG A 113 16.56 3.16 -13.72
C ARG A 113 18.05 2.82 -13.61
N ALA A 114 18.52 1.91 -14.46
CA ALA A 114 19.96 1.78 -14.71
C ALA A 114 20.37 2.80 -15.77
N LYS A 115 21.67 3.12 -15.86
CA LYS A 115 22.23 3.88 -17.00
C LYS A 115 21.87 3.23 -18.35
N ASN A 116 21.65 1.91 -18.37
CA ASN A 116 21.47 1.10 -19.58
C ASN A 116 20.09 0.41 -19.69
N GLY A 117 19.03 1.02 -19.13
CA GLY A 117 17.66 0.54 -19.32
C GLY A 117 16.88 0.20 -18.04
N LEU A 118 15.76 -0.50 -18.23
CA LEU A 118 14.79 -0.79 -17.18
C LEU A 118 15.20 -2.06 -16.41
N LYS A 119 15.67 -1.89 -15.17
CA LYS A 119 15.92 -3.01 -14.26
C LYS A 119 14.62 -3.36 -13.52
N VAL A 120 14.11 -4.57 -13.71
CA VAL A 120 13.02 -5.12 -12.91
C VAL A 120 13.56 -5.45 -11.52
N VAL A 121 13.01 -4.80 -10.49
CA VAL A 121 13.35 -5.09 -9.09
C VAL A 121 12.12 -5.69 -8.43
N MET A 122 12.26 -6.93 -7.96
CA MET A 122 11.26 -7.64 -7.17
C MET A 122 11.65 -7.59 -5.70
N ASP A 123 10.65 -7.57 -4.83
CA ASP A 123 10.82 -7.55 -3.38
C ASP A 123 9.62 -8.19 -2.70
N HIS A 124 9.65 -8.27 -1.37
CA HIS A 124 8.61 -8.87 -0.55
C HIS A 124 8.11 -7.85 0.50
N VAL A 125 6.85 -7.97 0.87
CA VAL A 125 6.27 -7.24 1.99
C VAL A 125 5.53 -8.23 2.86
N ASP A 126 5.87 -8.23 4.14
CA ASP A 126 5.25 -9.11 5.13
C ASP A 126 4.12 -8.37 5.86
N ILE A 127 2.98 -9.03 5.95
CA ILE A 127 1.77 -8.53 6.60
C ILE A 127 1.42 -9.50 7.72
N ARG A 128 1.42 -9.03 8.97
CA ARG A 128 1.05 -9.83 10.15
C ARG A 128 -0.42 -10.28 10.06
N LEU A 129 -0.66 -11.58 10.23
CA LEU A 129 -2.02 -12.14 10.21
C LEU A 129 -2.81 -11.80 11.48
N LEU A 130 -2.12 -11.45 12.57
CA LEU A 130 -2.77 -11.00 13.80
C LEU A 130 -3.43 -9.62 13.62
N ASP A 131 -3.00 -8.80 12.65
CA ASP A 131 -3.62 -7.50 12.44
C ASP A 131 -5.09 -7.68 11.97
N PRO A 132 -6.09 -7.07 12.65
CA PRO A 132 -7.49 -7.23 12.32
C PRO A 132 -7.88 -6.85 10.87
N LEU A 133 -7.07 -6.04 10.19
CA LEU A 133 -7.33 -5.67 8.79
C LEU A 133 -6.86 -6.75 7.81
N SER A 134 -5.96 -7.65 8.22
CA SER A 134 -5.45 -8.73 7.38
C SER A 134 -6.55 -9.68 6.92
N LYS A 135 -7.57 -9.92 7.77
CA LYS A 135 -8.72 -10.77 7.46
C LYS A 135 -9.41 -10.38 6.15
N TYR A 136 -9.56 -9.09 5.86
CA TYR A 136 -10.21 -8.64 4.63
C TYR A 136 -9.41 -9.02 3.39
N ILE A 137 -8.08 -9.05 3.50
CA ILE A 137 -7.20 -9.46 2.41
C ILE A 137 -7.33 -10.98 2.22
N ILE A 138 -7.25 -11.74 3.31
CA ILE A 138 -7.35 -13.21 3.30
C ILE A 138 -8.68 -13.67 2.72
N ASP A 139 -9.80 -13.11 3.19
CA ASP A 139 -11.14 -13.44 2.72
C ASP A 139 -11.28 -13.23 1.21
N TRP A 140 -10.71 -12.14 0.69
CA TRP A 140 -10.72 -11.85 -0.74
C TRP A 140 -9.80 -12.77 -1.55
N LEU A 141 -8.60 -13.07 -1.05
CA LEU A 141 -7.68 -13.99 -1.72
C LEU A 141 -8.25 -15.41 -1.79
N ASN A 142 -8.87 -15.88 -0.70
CA ASN A 142 -9.56 -17.18 -0.66
C ASN A 142 -10.71 -17.21 -1.66
N TYR A 143 -11.54 -16.17 -1.69
CA TYR A 143 -12.61 -16.03 -2.68
C TYR A 143 -12.07 -16.09 -4.12
N CYS A 144 -11.01 -15.34 -4.41
CA CYS A 144 -10.37 -15.37 -5.72
C CYS A 144 -9.85 -16.76 -6.08
N LYS A 145 -9.23 -17.47 -5.14
CA LYS A 145 -8.74 -18.83 -5.34
C LYS A 145 -9.88 -19.79 -5.67
N GLU A 146 -10.96 -19.76 -4.91
CA GLU A 146 -12.16 -20.58 -5.13
C GLU A 146 -12.82 -20.33 -6.49
N LYS A 147 -12.81 -19.08 -6.95
CA LYS A 147 -13.37 -18.67 -8.25
C LYS A 147 -12.40 -18.74 -9.43
N GLY A 148 -11.15 -19.16 -9.22
CA GLY A 148 -10.13 -19.16 -10.26
C GLY A 148 -9.73 -17.76 -10.76
N ILE A 149 -9.96 -16.71 -9.96
CA ILE A 149 -9.59 -15.33 -10.29
C ILE A 149 -8.08 -15.14 -10.05
N ARG A 150 -7.28 -15.25 -11.11
CA ARG A 150 -5.81 -15.11 -11.02
C ARG A 150 -5.33 -13.74 -10.50
N LYS A 151 -6.04 -12.66 -10.86
CA LYS A 151 -5.65 -11.27 -10.52
C LYS A 151 -6.65 -10.67 -9.52
N PRO A 152 -6.34 -10.69 -8.20
CA PRO A 152 -7.27 -10.24 -7.17
C PRO A 152 -7.68 -8.77 -7.31
N PHE A 153 -6.80 -7.94 -7.85
CA PHE A 153 -7.04 -6.51 -8.05
C PHE A 153 -7.01 -6.13 -9.52
N ASN A 154 -7.94 -6.70 -10.30
CA ASN A 154 -8.13 -6.32 -11.70
C ASN A 154 -8.82 -4.94 -11.83
N LEU A 155 -8.08 -3.90 -11.48
CA LEU A 155 -8.53 -2.52 -11.46
C LEU A 155 -7.53 -1.63 -12.21
N THR A 156 -8.04 -0.57 -12.84
CA THR A 156 -7.16 0.52 -13.27
C THR A 156 -6.81 1.40 -12.07
N ARG A 157 -5.68 2.13 -12.14
CA ARG A 157 -5.33 3.14 -11.12
C ARG A 157 -6.41 4.21 -10.96
N GLN A 158 -7.09 4.55 -12.07
CA GLN A 158 -8.20 5.51 -12.06
C GLN A 158 -9.40 4.95 -11.30
N ARG A 159 -9.77 3.68 -11.54
CA ARG A 159 -10.88 3.08 -10.79
C ARG A 159 -10.56 2.93 -9.31
N ALA A 160 -9.33 2.56 -8.97
CA ALA A 160 -8.89 2.55 -7.58
C ALA A 160 -8.98 3.95 -6.94
N TRP A 161 -8.59 5.01 -7.65
CA TRP A 161 -8.77 6.38 -7.16
C TRP A 161 -10.25 6.75 -6.99
N GLN A 162 -11.14 6.40 -7.93
CA GLN A 162 -12.58 6.65 -7.82
C GLN A 162 -13.17 5.98 -6.58
N ILE A 163 -12.85 4.70 -6.35
CA ILE A 163 -13.28 3.96 -5.15
C ILE A 163 -12.90 4.72 -3.87
N LEU A 164 -11.65 5.20 -3.79
CA LEU A 164 -11.19 5.94 -2.62
C LEU A 164 -11.85 7.32 -2.49
N HIS A 165 -12.09 7.99 -3.62
CA HIS A 165 -12.70 9.31 -3.64
C HIS A 165 -14.19 9.27 -3.26
N GLU A 166 -14.90 8.21 -3.66
CA GLU A 166 -16.29 7.92 -3.25
C GLU A 166 -16.40 7.66 -1.74
N LEU A 167 -15.35 7.08 -1.11
CA LEU A 167 -15.31 6.86 0.35
C LEU A 167 -15.07 8.15 1.15
N ASP A 168 -14.13 8.96 0.68
CA ASP A 168 -13.82 10.27 1.24
C ASP A 168 -13.09 11.13 0.18
N PRO A 169 -13.61 12.31 -0.19
CA PRO A 169 -13.00 13.13 -1.24
C PRO A 169 -11.59 13.65 -0.87
N ASN A 170 -11.24 13.61 0.42
CA ASN A 170 -9.96 14.06 0.95
C ASN A 170 -8.88 12.99 0.91
N ILE A 171 -9.22 11.71 0.67
CA ILE A 171 -8.23 10.64 0.54
C ILE A 171 -7.84 10.40 -0.92
N TRP A 172 -6.65 9.83 -1.11
CA TRP A 172 -6.16 9.41 -2.42
C TRP A 172 -5.23 8.21 -2.30
N VAL A 173 -4.89 7.58 -3.42
CA VAL A 173 -4.10 6.33 -3.42
C VAL A 173 -2.76 6.38 -2.68
N HIS A 174 -2.11 7.54 -2.60
CA HIS A 174 -0.84 7.70 -1.88
C HIS A 174 -1.04 8.05 -0.41
N TRP A 175 -2.25 8.43 -0.01
CA TRP A 175 -2.60 8.79 1.36
C TRP A 175 -2.40 7.60 2.31
N PHE A 176 -2.89 6.40 1.99
CA PHE A 176 -2.71 5.21 2.86
C PHE A 176 -1.24 4.89 3.13
N ARG A 177 -0.41 4.99 2.10
CA ARG A 177 1.04 4.84 2.24
C ARG A 177 1.60 5.89 3.19
N HIS A 178 1.19 7.15 3.06
CA HIS A 178 1.62 8.19 3.98
C HIS A 178 1.22 7.88 5.42
N GLN A 179 -0.06 7.58 5.64
CA GLN A 179 -0.60 7.24 6.97
C GLN A 179 0.17 6.10 7.63
N ARG A 180 0.37 4.98 6.91
CA ARG A 180 1.11 3.84 7.45
C ARG A 180 2.54 4.19 7.80
N LEU A 181 3.25 4.91 6.91
CA LEU A 181 4.65 5.26 7.14
C LEU A 181 4.81 6.26 8.30
N THR A 182 3.89 7.20 8.48
CA THR A 182 3.90 8.09 9.64
C THR A 182 3.56 7.34 10.93
N HIS A 183 2.68 6.34 10.90
CA HIS A 183 2.46 5.48 12.09
C HIS A 183 3.70 4.63 12.41
N LEU A 184 4.37 4.10 11.39
CA LEU A 184 5.57 3.29 11.59
C LEU A 184 6.76 4.14 12.04
N SER A 185 6.86 5.40 11.62
CA SER A 185 7.94 6.30 12.03
C SER A 185 7.91 6.68 13.49
N ASP A 186 6.84 6.34 14.21
CA ASP A 186 6.80 6.45 15.66
C ASP A 186 7.77 5.49 16.36
N VAL A 187 8.05 4.34 15.72
CA VAL A 187 8.91 3.28 16.25
C VAL A 187 10.15 3.06 15.39
N MET A 188 9.96 2.96 14.07
CA MET A 188 11.01 2.70 13.08
C MET A 188 11.89 3.93 12.86
N ASP A 189 13.18 3.69 12.68
CA ASP A 189 14.14 4.68 12.23
C ASP A 189 14.06 4.93 10.70
N PRO A 190 14.72 5.97 10.17
CA PRO A 190 14.71 6.27 8.74
C PRO A 190 15.23 5.14 7.83
N PHE A 191 16.19 4.33 8.28
CA PHE A 191 16.76 3.23 7.49
C PHE A 191 15.80 2.04 7.42
N GLU A 192 15.19 1.70 8.56
CA GLU A 192 14.12 0.70 8.64
C GLU A 192 12.93 1.11 7.76
N LEU A 193 12.51 2.37 7.81
CA LEU A 193 11.47 2.89 6.92
C LEU A 193 11.90 2.89 5.45
N GLN A 194 13.16 3.22 5.15
CA GLN A 194 13.69 3.16 3.78
C GLN A 194 13.60 1.75 3.24
N ASP A 195 13.99 0.75 4.04
CA ASP A 195 13.91 -0.64 3.64
C ASP A 195 12.46 -1.11 3.57
N PHE A 196 11.67 -0.96 4.64
CA PHE A 196 10.25 -1.33 4.63
C PHE A 196 9.52 -0.74 3.41
N ALA A 197 9.66 0.57 3.19
CA ALA A 197 8.99 1.28 2.11
C ALA A 197 9.65 1.09 0.73
N LYS A 198 10.85 0.49 0.67
CA LYS A 198 11.73 0.37 -0.50
C LYS A 198 11.96 1.71 -1.20
N PHE A 199 12.23 2.75 -0.42
CA PHE A 199 12.58 4.06 -0.96
C PHE A 199 13.93 4.00 -1.68
N ALA A 200 14.06 4.70 -2.81
CA ALA A 200 15.32 4.78 -3.53
C ALA A 200 16.37 5.65 -2.83
N ARG A 201 15.91 6.52 -1.93
CA ARG A 201 16.67 7.61 -1.30
C ARG A 201 16.24 7.74 0.16
N ILE A 202 17.19 7.85 1.08
CA ILE A 202 16.94 7.93 2.53
C ILE A 202 16.20 9.21 2.90
N GLU A 203 16.42 10.29 2.15
CA GLU A 203 15.76 11.59 2.33
C GLU A 203 14.24 11.45 2.20
N THR A 204 13.76 10.48 1.42
CA THR A 204 12.32 10.21 1.34
C THR A 204 11.78 9.65 2.66
N ALA A 205 12.56 8.84 3.39
CA ALA A 205 12.16 8.32 4.70
C ALA A 205 12.22 9.41 5.77
N LEU A 206 13.21 10.32 5.71
CA LEU A 206 13.35 11.43 6.66
C LEU A 206 12.11 12.34 6.71
N ASN A 207 11.37 12.48 5.61
CA ASN A 207 10.11 13.25 5.58
C ASN A 207 9.00 12.69 6.49
N TYR A 208 9.12 11.44 6.96
CA TYR A 208 8.14 10.79 7.83
C TYR A 208 8.57 10.78 9.30
N VAL A 209 9.85 10.94 9.59
CA VAL A 209 10.40 10.83 10.94
C VAL A 209 10.44 12.20 11.58
N HIS A 210 9.51 12.45 12.50
CA HIS A 210 9.48 13.70 13.27
C HIS A 210 10.36 13.56 14.52
N LYS A 211 11.37 14.44 14.63
CA LYS A 211 12.23 14.50 15.82
C LYS A 211 11.44 15.03 17.00
N SER A 212 11.38 14.26 18.09
CA SER A 212 10.81 14.69 19.37
C SER A 212 11.87 14.50 20.46
N PRO A 213 12.24 15.56 21.21
CA PRO A 213 13.20 15.45 22.32
C PRO A 213 12.83 14.36 23.32
N ARG A 214 11.54 14.19 23.60
CA ARG A 214 11.03 13.11 24.46
C ARG A 214 11.34 11.72 23.91
N LYS A 215 11.17 11.50 22.60
CA LYS A 215 11.49 10.21 21.97
C LYS A 215 12.99 9.95 21.97
N ILE A 216 13.80 10.98 21.74
CA ILE A 216 15.26 10.88 21.82
C ILE A 216 15.68 10.41 23.21
N LEU A 217 15.20 11.09 24.27
CA LEU A 217 15.49 10.69 25.65
C LEU A 217 15.00 9.28 25.98
N SER A 218 13.83 8.87 25.48
CA SER A 218 13.33 7.51 25.67
C SER A 218 14.25 6.46 25.03
N LYS A 219 14.74 6.72 23.81
CA LYS A 219 15.66 5.81 23.10
C LYS A 219 17.04 5.76 23.77
N ILE A 220 17.54 6.88 24.30
CA ILE A 220 18.77 6.89 25.10
C ILE A 220 18.62 5.98 26.31
N ARG A 221 17.52 6.15 27.09
CA ARG A 221 17.25 5.29 28.26
C ARG A 221 17.11 3.80 27.92
N GLU A 222 16.54 3.49 26.76
CA GLU A 222 16.42 2.10 26.30
C GLU A 222 17.77 1.53 25.88
N ALA A 223 18.59 2.32 25.19
CA ALA A 223 19.97 1.94 24.86
C ALA A 223 20.77 1.68 26.14
N ASP A 224 20.74 2.59 27.12
CA ASP A 224 21.47 2.44 28.38
C ASP A 224 21.14 1.13 29.12
N LYS A 225 19.91 0.63 29.00
CA LYS A 225 19.49 -0.67 29.58
C LYS A 225 20.10 -1.89 28.88
N LEU A 226 20.45 -1.78 27.60
CA LEU A 226 21.08 -2.88 26.85
C LEU A 226 22.57 -3.02 27.18
N TRP A 227 23.19 -1.94 27.67
CA TRP A 227 24.61 -1.89 28.03
C TRP A 227 24.87 -1.98 29.54
N ALA A 228 23.81 -2.03 30.35
CA ALA A 228 23.87 -2.20 31.81
C ALA A 228 23.69 -3.67 32.18
#